data_AF-A0A0G4MER3-F1
#
_entry.id   AF-A0A0G4MER3-F1
#
_cell.length_a   1.000
_cell.length_b   1.000
_cell.length_c   1.000
_cell.angle_alpha   90.00
_cell.angle_beta   90.00
_cell.angle_gamma   90.00
#
_symmetry.space_group_name_H-M   'P 1'
#
loop_
_entity.id
_entity.type
_entity.pdbx_description
1 polymer ?
#
loop_
_entity_poly.entity_id
_entity_poly.type
_entity_poly.pdbx_seq_one_letter_code
_entity_poly.pdbx_strand_id
1 'polypeptide(L)'
;MRALFGKEAIESARQEEQAEQEAELRRQRAQGRVHIGLEQALRGDPRRKLPEISLRRNIFIQGKDNWPMGSAGGLTMKPVREGADGLTTEFAFHHDATYDRSQIIFFQVVGMGDPMMMVSLLQETPYHITTLLQVSKVATQDQNASLAAELIER
;
A
#
# COMPACT_ATOMS: atom_id res chain seq x y z
N MET A 1 -29.06 -44.14 -18.54
CA MET A 1 -28.08 -44.86 -17.71
C MET A 1 -28.46 -44.76 -16.22
N ARG A 2 -29.58 -45.37 -15.81
CA ARG A 2 -30.12 -45.27 -14.44
C ARG A 2 -30.32 -46.64 -13.77
N ALA A 3 -29.89 -47.71 -14.43
CA ALA A 3 -30.19 -49.10 -14.07
C ALA A 3 -28.95 -50.01 -14.03
N LEU A 4 -27.76 -49.45 -13.78
CA LEU A 4 -26.51 -50.23 -13.67
C LEU A 4 -25.87 -50.19 -12.28
N PHE A 5 -26.27 -49.24 -11.43
CA PHE A 5 -25.76 -49.15 -10.06
C PHE A 5 -26.95 -48.90 -9.13
N GLY A 6 -27.01 -49.66 -8.03
CA GLY A 6 -28.04 -49.52 -7.01
C GLY A 6 -28.07 -48.09 -6.45
N LYS A 7 -29.24 -47.64 -5.98
CA LYS A 7 -29.43 -46.27 -5.47
C LYS A 7 -28.38 -45.88 -4.42
N GLU A 8 -27.99 -46.81 -3.57
CA GLU A 8 -26.98 -46.62 -2.53
C GLU A 8 -25.58 -46.32 -3.11
N ALA A 9 -25.19 -46.96 -4.21
CA ALA A 9 -23.91 -46.70 -4.85
C ALA A 9 -23.85 -45.28 -5.44
N ILE A 10 -24.96 -44.81 -6.01
CA ILE A 10 -25.06 -43.45 -6.56
C ILE A 10 -25.04 -42.40 -5.44
N GLU A 11 -25.69 -42.69 -4.30
CA GLU A 11 -25.67 -41.79 -3.15
C GLU A 11 -24.29 -41.70 -2.50
N SER A 12 -23.58 -42.83 -2.37
CA SER A 12 -22.22 -42.87 -1.83
C SER A 12 -21.22 -42.06 -2.68
N ALA A 13 -21.25 -42.23 -4.01
CA ALA A 13 -20.39 -41.47 -4.92
C ALA A 13 -20.67 -39.95 -4.85
N ARG A 14 -21.93 -39.55 -4.66
CA ARG A 14 -22.31 -38.14 -4.55
C ARG A 14 -21.89 -37.52 -3.22
N GLN A 15 -21.92 -38.31 -2.14
CA GLN A 15 -21.43 -37.90 -0.83
C GLN A 15 -19.90 -37.79 -0.83
N GLU A 16 -19.19 -38.69 -1.50
CA GLU A 16 -17.74 -38.59 -1.70
C GLU A 16 -17.37 -37.37 -2.55
N GLU A 17 -18.05 -37.11 -3.68
CA GLU A 17 -17.83 -35.89 -4.48
C GLU A 17 -18.08 -34.61 -3.67
N GLN A 18 -19.12 -34.58 -2.82
CA GLN A 18 -19.40 -33.43 -1.96
C GLN A 18 -18.34 -33.25 -0.87
N ALA A 19 -17.87 -34.34 -0.26
CA ALA A 19 -16.82 -34.31 0.75
C ALA A 19 -15.47 -33.89 0.17
N GLU A 20 -15.15 -34.34 -1.06
CA GLU A 20 -13.96 -33.91 -1.81
C GLU A 20 -14.04 -32.42 -2.16
N GLN A 21 -15.18 -31.94 -2.65
CA GLN A 21 -15.38 -30.52 -2.93
C GLN A 21 -15.26 -29.65 -1.68
N GLU A 22 -15.83 -30.06 -0.54
CA GLU A 22 -15.68 -29.34 0.73
C GLU A 22 -14.24 -29.37 1.26
N ALA A 23 -13.53 -30.50 1.12
CA ALA A 23 -12.13 -30.62 1.49
C ALA A 23 -11.23 -29.74 0.61
N GLU A 24 -11.53 -29.64 -0.68
CA GLU A 24 -10.83 -28.79 -1.63
C GLU A 24 -11.08 -27.30 -1.34
N LEU A 25 -12.31 -26.91 -1.02
CA LEU A 25 -12.66 -25.56 -0.57
C LEU A 25 -11.98 -25.20 0.76
N ARG A 26 -11.87 -26.15 1.70
CA ARG A 26 -11.11 -26.00 2.94
C ARG A 26 -9.61 -25.88 2.69
N ARG A 27 -9.04 -26.64 1.75
CA ARG A 27 -7.63 -26.51 1.33
C ARG A 27 -7.37 -25.17 0.65
N GLN A 28 -8.28 -24.70 -0.21
CA GLN A 28 -8.21 -23.37 -0.81
C GLN A 28 -8.31 -22.26 0.25
N ARG A 29 -9.16 -22.41 1.28
CA ARG A 29 -9.23 -21.47 2.42
C ARG A 29 -8.01 -21.52 3.34
N ALA A 30 -7.43 -22.69 3.56
CA ALA A 30 -6.22 -22.87 4.38
C ALA A 30 -4.94 -22.40 3.66
N GLN A 31 -4.87 -22.57 2.34
CA GLN A 31 -3.87 -21.94 1.47
C GLN A 31 -4.18 -20.45 1.23
N GLY A 32 -5.41 -20.02 1.52
CA GLY A 32 -5.90 -18.65 1.54
C GLY A 32 -5.47 -17.85 2.77
N ARG A 33 -4.29 -18.12 3.35
CA ARG A 33 -3.46 -17.01 3.84
C ARG A 33 -3.11 -16.23 2.59
N VAL A 34 -4.05 -15.41 2.13
CA VAL A 34 -3.90 -14.53 0.99
C VAL A 34 -2.71 -13.67 1.35
N HIS A 35 -1.54 -14.02 0.82
CA HIS A 35 -0.44 -13.09 0.71
C HIS A 35 -1.00 -12.06 -0.26
N ILE A 36 -1.74 -11.09 0.27
CA ILE A 36 -2.21 -9.95 -0.51
C ILE A 36 -0.90 -9.39 -1.06
N GLY A 37 -0.70 -9.57 -2.37
CA GLY A 37 0.54 -9.19 -3.00
C GLY A 37 0.83 -7.74 -2.66
N LEU A 38 2.11 -7.40 -2.49
CA LEU A 38 2.53 -6.05 -2.12
C LEU A 38 1.86 -4.97 -3.00
N GLU A 39 1.71 -5.25 -4.29
CA GLU A 39 0.95 -4.41 -5.22
C GLU A 39 -0.54 -4.29 -4.87
N GLN A 40 -1.19 -5.40 -4.52
CA GLN A 40 -2.61 -5.40 -4.22
C GLN A 40 -2.92 -4.68 -2.90
N ALA A 41 -2.00 -4.72 -1.94
CA ALA A 41 -2.11 -3.94 -0.72
C ALA A 41 -1.96 -2.44 -1.00
N LEU A 42 -1.05 -2.06 -1.89
CA LEU A 42 -0.70 -0.64 -2.10
C LEU A 42 -1.51 0.05 -3.21
N ARG A 43 -2.25 -0.70 -4.03
CA ARG A 43 -3.19 -0.11 -4.99
C ARG A 43 -4.31 0.61 -4.23
N GLY A 44 -4.41 1.92 -4.46
CA GLY A 44 -5.53 2.73 -3.96
C GLY A 44 -6.88 2.24 -4.50
N ASP A 45 -7.97 2.70 -3.89
CA ASP A 45 -9.33 2.39 -4.35
C ASP A 45 -9.49 2.81 -5.82
N PRO A 46 -9.72 1.87 -6.76
CA PRO A 46 -9.84 2.18 -8.18
C PRO A 46 -11.02 3.11 -8.51
N ARG A 47 -11.94 3.32 -7.57
CA ARG A 47 -13.06 4.25 -7.69
C ARG A 47 -12.69 5.70 -7.33
N ARG A 48 -11.55 5.90 -6.67
CA ARG A 48 -11.07 7.21 -6.20
C ARG A 48 -9.85 7.64 -7.00
N LYS A 49 -10.07 8.42 -8.04
CA LYS A 49 -9.00 9.02 -8.85
C LYS A 49 -8.54 10.34 -8.25
N LEU A 50 -7.24 10.60 -8.30
CA LEU A 50 -6.69 11.91 -7.98
C LEU A 50 -7.33 13.01 -8.85
N PRO A 51 -7.60 14.20 -8.29
CA PRO A 51 -8.09 15.32 -9.09
C PRO A 51 -7.09 15.66 -10.20
N GLU A 52 -7.58 15.98 -11.41
CA GLU A 52 -6.72 16.33 -12.57
C GLU A 52 -5.73 17.47 -12.25
N ILE A 53 -6.15 18.40 -11.40
CA ILE A 53 -5.32 19.54 -10.96
C ILE A 53 -4.11 19.06 -10.15
N SER A 54 -4.25 18.01 -9.33
CA SER A 54 -3.16 17.42 -8.57
C SER A 54 -2.22 16.59 -9.46
N LEU A 55 -2.77 15.91 -10.47
CA LEU A 55 -2.00 15.10 -11.42
C LEU A 55 -1.08 15.97 -12.32
N ARG A 56 -1.55 17.15 -12.73
CA ARG A 56 -0.87 18.04 -13.69
C ARG A 56 0.01 19.13 -13.07
N ARG A 57 0.17 19.15 -11.75
CA ARG A 57 0.82 20.28 -11.05
C ARG A 57 2.34 20.33 -11.22
N ASN A 58 2.98 19.23 -11.62
CA ASN A 58 4.44 19.14 -11.73
C ASN A 58 4.87 18.84 -13.18
N ILE A 59 5.76 19.68 -13.72
CA ILE A 59 6.29 19.56 -15.09
C ILE A 59 7.30 18.41 -15.26
N PHE A 60 7.89 17.93 -14.17
CA PHE A 60 8.93 16.90 -14.17
C PHE A 60 8.34 15.50 -13.98
N ILE A 61 7.31 15.37 -13.15
CA ILE A 61 6.67 14.09 -12.84
C ILE A 61 5.16 14.32 -12.89
N GLN A 62 4.47 13.57 -13.75
CA GLN A 62 3.02 13.53 -13.77
C GLN A 62 2.55 12.49 -12.75
N GLY A 63 1.57 12.86 -11.92
CA GLY A 63 0.97 11.88 -11.02
C GLY A 63 0.28 10.76 -11.80
N LYS A 64 0.20 9.56 -11.22
CA LYS A 64 -0.50 8.41 -11.82
C LYS A 64 -1.92 8.27 -11.26
N ASP A 65 -2.86 7.76 -12.06
CA ASP A 65 -4.28 7.57 -11.70
C ASP A 65 -4.47 6.67 -10.46
N ASN A 66 -3.59 5.70 -10.26
CA ASN A 66 -3.64 4.72 -9.17
C ASN A 66 -3.01 5.23 -7.86
N TRP A 67 -2.42 6.42 -7.85
CA TRP A 67 -1.80 6.96 -6.66
C TRP A 67 -2.86 7.35 -5.62
N PRO A 68 -2.57 7.11 -4.33
CA PRO A 68 -3.50 7.34 -3.24
C PRO A 68 -3.89 8.81 -3.14
N MET A 69 -5.18 9.08 -2.92
CA MET A 69 -5.64 10.44 -2.64
C MET A 69 -5.19 10.89 -1.26
N GLY A 70 -4.38 11.94 -1.20
CA GLY A 70 -3.91 12.52 0.04
C GLY A 70 -3.26 13.86 -0.18
N SER A 71 -3.16 14.64 0.89
CA SER A 71 -2.28 15.80 0.88
C SER A 71 -0.85 15.29 0.90
N ALA A 72 0.03 15.81 0.04
CA ALA A 72 1.48 15.76 0.27
C ALA A 72 1.89 16.59 1.52
N GLY A 73 0.88 17.18 2.18
CA GLY A 73 0.97 18.12 3.28
C GLY A 73 1.70 17.58 4.49
N GLY A 74 2.27 18.55 5.19
CA GLY A 74 3.25 18.34 6.23
C GLY A 74 4.61 18.91 5.88
N LEU A 75 4.74 19.71 4.81
CA LEU A 75 5.88 20.60 4.60
C LEU A 75 5.39 22.02 4.37
N THR A 76 5.79 22.93 5.26
CA THR A 76 5.48 24.35 5.19
C THR A 76 6.77 25.15 5.27
N MET A 77 6.75 26.40 4.82
CA MET A 77 7.86 27.32 5.06
C MET A 77 7.45 28.30 6.15
N LYS A 78 8.30 28.45 7.17
CA LYS A 78 8.12 29.42 8.24
C LYS A 78 9.29 30.41 8.26
N PRO A 79 9.05 31.70 8.48
CA PRO A 79 10.12 32.67 8.63
C PRO A 79 10.91 32.34 9.91
N VAL A 80 12.24 32.36 9.81
CA VAL A 80 13.15 32.07 10.93
C VAL A 80 13.91 33.32 11.36
N ARG A 81 14.25 34.18 10.41
CA ARG A 81 15.02 35.39 10.68
C ARG A 81 14.65 36.50 9.71
N GLU A 82 14.52 37.70 10.23
CA GLU A 82 14.48 38.92 9.42
C GLU A 82 15.91 39.45 9.30
N GLY A 83 16.31 39.85 8.09
CA GLY A 83 17.60 40.45 7.83
C GLY A 83 17.71 41.81 8.49
N ALA A 84 18.94 42.22 8.80
CA ALA A 84 19.22 43.51 9.45
C ALA A 84 18.79 44.73 8.61
N ASP A 85 18.57 44.52 7.30
CA ASP A 85 18.07 45.53 6.37
C ASP A 85 16.54 45.68 6.37
N GLY A 86 15.81 44.78 7.05
CA GLY A 86 14.34 44.74 7.05
C GLY A 86 13.73 44.37 5.69
N LEU A 87 14.55 44.04 4.68
CA LEU A 87 14.12 43.73 3.32
C LEU A 87 14.25 42.24 3.00
N THR A 88 15.07 41.51 3.75
CA THR A 88 15.27 40.08 3.57
C THR A 88 14.61 39.28 4.70
N THR A 89 13.97 38.17 4.36
CA THR A 89 13.44 37.22 5.35
C THR A 89 13.92 35.83 4.99
N GLU A 90 14.58 35.18 5.93
CA GLU A 90 15.01 33.79 5.82
C GLU A 90 13.87 32.87 6.24
N PHE A 91 13.64 31.85 5.45
CA PHE A 91 12.61 30.84 5.71
C PHE A 91 13.27 29.47 5.89
N ALA A 92 12.68 28.66 6.77
CA ALA A 92 13.02 27.25 6.88
C ALA A 92 11.81 26.38 6.58
N PHE A 93 12.09 25.21 6.02
CA PHE A 93 11.12 24.15 5.91
C PHE A 93 10.77 23.61 7.29
N HIS A 94 9.48 23.44 7.54
CA HIS A 94 8.94 22.94 8.78
C HIS A 94 7.91 21.86 8.49
N HIS A 95 8.12 20.71 9.13
CA HIS A 95 7.17 19.63 9.09
C HIS A 95 5.98 19.89 10.01
N ASP A 96 4.78 19.45 9.63
CA ASP A 96 3.64 19.53 10.52
C ASP A 96 3.65 18.40 11.57
N ALA A 97 2.84 18.55 12.62
CA ALA A 97 2.75 17.55 13.67
C ALA A 97 2.29 16.16 13.16
N THR A 98 1.54 16.13 12.05
CA THR A 98 1.10 14.89 11.41
C THR A 98 2.29 14.11 10.84
N TYR A 99 3.20 14.81 10.15
CA TYR A 99 4.43 14.24 9.62
C TYR A 99 5.33 13.74 10.75
N ASP A 100 5.55 14.55 11.79
CA ASP A 100 6.38 14.15 12.94
C ASP A 100 5.84 12.89 13.62
N ARG A 101 4.51 12.80 13.80
CA ARG A 101 3.86 11.60 14.33
C ARG A 101 4.08 10.38 13.43
N SER A 102 3.95 10.55 12.12
CA SER A 102 4.20 9.49 11.13
C SER A 102 5.65 9.01 11.20
N GLN A 103 6.60 9.91 11.40
CA GLN A 103 8.03 9.58 11.55
C GLN A 103 8.30 8.78 12.83
N ILE A 104 7.68 9.13 13.95
CA ILE A 104 7.79 8.37 15.21
C ILE A 104 7.26 6.94 15.02
N ILE A 105 6.07 6.81 14.41
CA ILE A 105 5.47 5.49 14.14
C ILE A 105 6.35 4.69 13.17
N PHE A 106 6.92 5.34 12.14
CA PHE A 106 7.86 4.71 11.22
C PHE A 106 9.03 4.04 11.96
N PHE A 107 9.68 4.74 12.89
CA PHE A 107 10.79 4.15 13.65
C PHE A 107 10.36 2.96 14.52
N GLN A 108 9.17 3.03 15.12
CA GLN A 108 8.61 1.89 15.88
C GLN A 108 8.38 0.69 14.97
N VAL A 109 7.78 0.91 13.80
CA VAL A 109 7.50 -0.14 12.82
C VAL A 109 8.78 -0.77 12.28
N VAL A 110 9.80 0.03 11.94
CA VAL A 110 11.10 -0.48 11.50
C VAL A 110 11.77 -1.31 12.59
N GLY A 111 11.69 -0.87 13.85
CA GLY A 111 12.24 -1.60 14.99
C GLY A 111 11.62 -2.98 15.21
N MET A 112 10.36 -3.19 14.76
CA MET A 112 9.69 -4.50 14.82
C MET A 112 10.17 -5.47 13.74
N GLY A 113 10.76 -4.99 12.65
CA GLY A 113 11.33 -5.82 11.60
C GLY A 113 10.33 -6.55 10.70
N ASP A 114 9.03 -6.23 10.77
CA ASP A 114 8.00 -6.81 9.92
C ASP A 114 7.72 -5.92 8.68
N PRO A 115 8.01 -6.40 7.45
CA PRO A 115 7.74 -5.67 6.23
C PRO A 115 6.27 -5.29 6.02
N MET A 116 5.33 -6.13 6.46
CA MET A 116 3.91 -5.87 6.26
C MET A 116 3.39 -4.73 7.12
N MET A 117 4.02 -4.49 8.28
CA MET A 117 3.71 -3.32 9.11
C MET A 117 4.12 -2.01 8.41
N MET A 118 5.24 -2.02 7.67
CA MET A 118 5.65 -0.85 6.85
C MET A 118 4.67 -0.59 5.69
N VAL A 119 4.15 -1.66 5.08
CA VAL A 119 3.13 -1.58 4.03
C VAL A 119 1.83 -0.99 4.59
N SER A 120 1.40 -1.45 5.77
CA SER A 120 0.22 -0.90 6.45
C SER A 120 0.39 0.59 6.78
N LEU A 121 1.55 0.98 7.31
CA LEU A 121 1.85 2.40 7.57
C LEU A 121 1.79 3.21 6.27
N LEU A 122 2.30 2.67 5.16
CA LEU A 122 2.26 3.35 3.87
C LEU A 122 0.84 3.59 3.35
N GLN A 123 -0.11 2.69 3.65
CA GLN A 123 -1.51 2.90 3.29
C GLN A 123 -2.13 4.09 4.04
N GLU A 124 -1.74 4.30 5.30
CA GLU A 124 -2.21 5.40 6.12
C GLU A 124 -1.49 6.73 5.81
N THR A 125 -0.20 6.66 5.49
CA THR A 125 0.66 7.81 5.22
C THR A 125 1.26 7.72 3.80
N PRO A 126 0.44 7.87 2.74
CA PRO A 126 0.84 7.54 1.37
C PRO A 126 2.01 8.34 0.83
N TYR A 127 2.20 9.57 1.31
CA TYR A 127 3.24 10.49 0.85
C TYR A 127 4.37 10.68 1.88
N HIS A 128 4.45 9.80 2.89
CA HIS A 128 5.56 9.84 3.85
C HIS A 128 6.84 9.30 3.20
N ILE A 129 7.78 10.20 2.90
CA ILE A 129 9.03 9.95 2.16
C ILE A 129 9.81 8.75 2.71
N THR A 130 10.01 8.68 4.02
CA THR A 130 10.82 7.61 4.62
C THR A 130 10.17 6.24 4.45
N THR A 131 8.85 6.15 4.62
CA THR A 131 8.11 4.89 4.43
C THR A 131 8.11 4.47 2.97
N LEU A 132 7.92 5.41 2.04
CA LEU A 132 8.00 5.18 0.59
C LEU A 132 9.33 4.53 0.19
N LEU A 133 10.44 5.13 0.61
CA LEU A 133 11.78 4.62 0.31
C LEU A 133 12.02 3.23 0.92
N GLN A 134 11.56 3.00 2.15
CA GLN A 134 11.77 1.71 2.82
C GLN A 134 10.92 0.60 2.18
N VAL A 135 9.66 0.88 1.84
CA VAL A 135 8.80 -0.10 1.15
C VAL A 135 9.26 -0.35 -0.29
N SER A 136 9.85 0.65 -0.96
CA SER A 136 10.50 0.44 -2.27
C SER A 136 11.65 -0.58 -2.19
N LYS A 137 12.45 -0.54 -1.11
CA LYS A 137 13.48 -1.56 -0.88
C LYS A 137 12.88 -2.95 -0.65
N VAL A 138 11.78 -3.04 0.10
CA VAL A 138 11.03 -4.30 0.28
C VAL A 138 10.54 -4.82 -1.07
N ALA A 139 9.94 -3.96 -1.91
CA ALA A 139 9.49 -4.33 -3.25
C ALA A 139 10.63 -4.82 -4.15
N THR A 140 11.81 -4.20 -4.04
CA THR A 140 13.02 -4.64 -4.75
C THR A 140 13.46 -6.03 -4.31
N GLN A 141 13.42 -6.32 -3.00
CA GLN A 141 13.73 -7.65 -2.46
C GLN A 141 12.73 -8.71 -2.92
N ASP A 142 11.46 -8.33 -3.08
CA ASP A 142 10.38 -9.19 -3.57
C ASP A 142 10.37 -9.34 -5.10
N GLN A 143 11.46 -8.95 -5.77
CA GLN A 143 11.64 -8.98 -7.23
C GLN A 143 10.61 -8.16 -8.02
N ASN A 144 9.97 -7.19 -7.37
CA ASN A 144 9.01 -6.29 -7.99
C ASN A 144 9.63 -4.91 -8.28
N ALA A 145 10.46 -4.87 -9.33
CA ALA A 145 11.15 -3.65 -9.76
C ALA A 145 10.18 -2.54 -10.24
N SER A 146 9.05 -2.92 -10.83
CA SER A 146 8.03 -1.98 -11.32
C SER A 146 7.42 -1.20 -10.16
N LEU A 147 6.99 -1.89 -9.11
CA LEU A 147 6.45 -1.27 -7.92
C LEU A 147 7.50 -0.46 -7.17
N ALA A 148 8.73 -0.98 -7.06
CA ALA A 148 9.82 -0.27 -6.41
C ALA A 148 10.10 1.10 -7.06
N ALA A 149 10.12 1.13 -8.40
CA ALA A 149 10.29 2.37 -9.17
C ALA A 149 9.10 3.32 -8.98
N GLU A 150 7.87 2.81 -9.02
CA GLU A 150 6.67 3.63 -8.80
C GLU A 150 6.67 4.30 -7.42
N LEU A 151 7.13 3.59 -6.38
CA LEU A 151 7.24 4.13 -5.02
C LEU A 151 8.33 5.21 -4.88
N ILE A 152 9.34 5.21 -5.76
CA ILE A 152 10.39 6.25 -5.79
C ILE A 152 9.90 7.49 -6.57
N GLU A 153 9.07 7.29 -7.58
CA GLU A 153 8.49 8.39 -8.37
C GLU A 153 7.44 9.20 -7.60
N ARG A 154 6.80 8.58 -6.61
CA ARG A 154 5.76 9.17 -5.76
C ARG A 154 6.33 10.09 -4.68
#